data_AF-A0A4R2TVF2-F1
#
_entry.id   AF-A0A4R2TVF2-F1
#
_cell.length_a   1.000
_cell.length_b   1.000
_cell.length_c   1.000
_cell.angle_alpha   90.00
_cell.angle_beta   90.00
_cell.angle_gamma   90.00
#
_symmetry.space_group_name_H-M   'P 1'
#
loop_
_entity.id
_entity.type
_entity.pdbx_description
1 polymer ?
#
loop_
_entity_poly.entity_id
_entity_poly.type
_entity_poly.pdbx_seq_one_letter_code
_entity_poly.pdbx_strand_id
1 'polypeptide(L)' 'MEQFSRIFIYLGIGLIVVGLLLGFGGRLGLGRLPGDLFFRKGNVSFYFPVATSIILSVLLTVILNIFFRRP' A
#
# COMPACT_ATOMS: atom_id res chain seq x y z
N MET A 1 3.18 -28.51 8.56
CA MET A 1 4.13 -27.38 8.41
C MET A 1 3.64 -26.33 7.40
N GLU A 2 3.09 -26.70 6.23
CA GLU A 2 2.56 -25.73 5.25
C GLU A 2 1.49 -24.76 5.79
N GLN A 3 0.56 -25.25 6.61
CA GLN A 3 -0.53 -24.41 7.14
C GLN A 3 -0.02 -23.28 8.03
N PHE A 4 0.99 -23.57 8.86
CA PHE A 4 1.64 -22.56 9.69
C PHE A 4 2.34 -21.51 8.82
N SER A 5 3.06 -21.92 7.77
CA SER A 5 3.70 -20.97 6.84
C SER A 5 2.71 -20.02 6.18
N ARG A 6 1.55 -20.52 5.73
CA ARG A 6 0.51 -19.68 5.12
C ARG A 6 -0.10 -18.69 6.11
N ILE A 7 -0.32 -19.11 7.36
CA ILE A 7 -0.81 -18.25 8.44
C ILE A 7 0.15 -17.08 8.69
N PHE A 8 1.46 -17.34 8.78
CA PHE A 8 2.45 -16.27 8.98
C PHE A 8 2.50 -15.30 7.80
N ILE A 9 2.35 -15.78 6.56
CA ILE A 9 2.28 -14.93 5.36
C ILE A 9 1.06 -14.00 5.41
N TYR A 10 -0.14 -14.54 5.68
CA TYR A 10 -1.34 -13.72 5.77
C TYR A 10 -1.29 -12.71 6.91
N LEU A 11 -0.71 -13.09 8.05
CA LEU A 11 -0.54 -12.22 9.21
C LEU A 11 0.45 -11.08 8.91
N GLY A 12 1.54 -11.37 8.21
CA GLY A 12 2.48 -10.35 7.73
C GLY A 12 1.85 -9.37 6.73
N ILE A 13 1.05 -9.86 5.78
CA ILE A 13 0.29 -9.01 4.86
C ILE A 13 -0.70 -8.12 5.63
N GLY A 14 -1.43 -8.68 6.60
CA GLY A 14 -2.35 -7.92 7.44
C GLY A 14 -1.66 -6.81 8.23
N LEU A 15 -0.49 -7.09 8.81
CA LEU A 15 0.32 -6.09 9.52
C LEU A 15 0.83 -4.98 8.60
N ILE A 16 1.23 -5.30 7.37
CA ILE A 16 1.62 -4.29 6.36
C ILE A 16 0.42 -3.39 6.05
N VAL A 17 -0.76 -3.96 5.79
CA VAL A 17 -1.98 -3.19 5.49
C VAL A 17 -2.33 -2.27 6.66
N VAL A 18 -2.34 -2.78 7.90
CA VAL A 18 -2.62 -1.99 9.10
C VAL A 18 -1.56 -0.91 9.31
N GLY A 19 -0.28 -1.22 9.14
CA GLY A 19 0.83 -0.26 9.25
C GLY A 19 0.73 0.87 8.22
N LEU A 20 0.31 0.57 7.00
CA LEU A 20 0.04 1.57 5.97
C LEU A 20 -1.21 2.39 6.31
N LEU A 21 -2.30 1.76 6.73
CA LEU A 21 -3.51 2.46 7.14
C LEU A 21 -3.26 3.39 8.34
N LEU A 22 -2.41 3.02 9.29
CA LEU A 22 -2.05 3.85 10.43
C LEU A 22 -1.01 4.92 10.06
N GLY A 23 0.00 4.58 9.25
CA GLY A 23 1.02 5.52 8.79
C GLY A 23 0.48 6.58 7.84
N PHE A 24 -0.48 6.22 6.99
CA PHE A 24 -1.20 7.15 6.12
C PHE A 24 -2.39 7.78 6.83
N GLY A 25 -3.12 7.03 7.66
CA GLY A 25 -4.26 7.52 8.46
C GLY A 25 -3.88 8.58 9.49
N GLY A 26 -2.73 8.42 10.17
CA GLY A 26 -2.22 9.39 11.14
C GLY A 26 -1.58 10.63 10.53
N ARG A 27 -1.16 10.58 9.25
CA ARG A 27 -0.65 11.74 8.50
C ARG A 27 -1.76 12.52 7.78
N LEU A 28 -3.02 12.10 7.88
CA LEU A 28 -4.19 12.79 7.33
C LEU A 28 -4.66 13.97 8.21
N GLY A 29 -3.72 14.86 8.54
CA GLY A 29 -4.03 16.27 8.73
C GLY A 29 -3.94 16.98 7.38
N LEU A 30 -5.03 17.05 6.62
CA LEU A 30 -5.23 18.03 5.54
C LEU A 30 -4.18 18.08 4.38
N GLY A 31 -3.80 16.93 3.84
CA GLY A 31 -3.43 16.84 2.41
C GLY A 31 -1.95 16.85 2.01
N ARG A 32 -1.03 16.29 2.79
CA ARG A 32 0.37 16.08 2.35
C ARG A 32 0.97 14.77 2.84
N LEU A 33 0.86 13.71 2.05
CA LEU A 33 1.73 12.55 2.18
C LEU A 33 3.12 12.92 1.59
N PRO A 34 4.22 12.78 2.33
CA PRO A 34 5.56 12.87 1.74
C PRO A 34 5.78 11.61 0.88
N GLY A 35 5.62 11.76 -0.43
CA GLY A 35 5.64 10.67 -1.41
C GLY A 35 4.52 10.77 -2.46
N ASP A 36 3.43 11.48 -2.14
CA ASP A 36 2.43 11.84 -3.13
C ASP A 36 2.82 13.15 -3.79
N LEU A 37 2.83 13.15 -5.11
CA LEU A 37 3.15 14.32 -5.92
C LEU A 37 2.00 15.32 -5.76
N PHE A 38 2.15 16.19 -4.77
CA PHE A 38 1.22 17.27 -4.49
C PHE A 38 1.70 18.54 -5.17
N PHE A 39 1.23 18.75 -6.40
CA PHE A 39 1.48 19.97 -7.14
C PHE A 39 0.40 21.00 -6.79
N ARG A 40 0.77 22.04 -6.06
CA ARG A 40 -0.11 23.20 -5.80
C ARG A 40 0.41 24.41 -6.54
N LYS A 41 -0.33 24.87 -7.55
CA LYS A 41 -0.03 26.09 -8.32
C LYS A 41 -1.23 27.02 -8.24
N GLY A 42 -1.13 28.06 -7.40
CA GLY A 42 -2.23 29.01 -7.17
C GLY A 42 -3.46 28.33 -6.55
N ASN A 43 -4.62 28.44 -7.22
CA ASN A 43 -5.90 27.89 -6.79
C ASN A 43 -6.13 26.42 -7.21
N VAL A 44 -5.20 25.82 -7.96
CA VAL A 44 -5.30 24.43 -8.45
C VAL A 44 -4.43 23.52 -7.60
N SER A 45 -5.05 22.47 -7.06
CA SER A 45 -4.39 21.44 -6.26
C SER A 45 -4.46 20.12 -7.03
N PHE A 46 -3.31 19.60 -7.46
CA PHE A 46 -3.22 18.30 -8.13
C PHE A 46 -2.53 17.30 -7.19
N TYR A 47 -3.22 16.22 -6.87
CA TYR A 47 -2.74 15.16 -5.97
C TYR A 47 -2.54 13.88 -6.77
N PHE A 48 -1.30 13.39 -6.82
CA PHE A 48 -0.96 12.15 -7.50
C PHE A 48 -0.41 11.12 -6.50
N PRO A 49 -1.19 10.08 -6.15
CA PRO A 49 -0.87 9.16 -5.06
C PRO A 49 0.14 8.07 -5.47
N VAL A 50 1.36 8.47 -5.85
CA VAL A 50 2.40 7.56 -6.38
C VAL A 50 2.76 6.46 -5.40
N ALA A 51 2.93 6.81 -4.12
CA ALA A 51 3.31 5.84 -3.09
C ALA A 51 2.24 4.76 -2.95
N THR A 52 0.97 5.16 -2.93
CA THR A 52 -0.18 4.26 -2.87
C THR A 52 -0.25 3.35 -4.09
N SER A 53 -0.03 3.89 -5.30
CA SER A 53 -0.04 3.11 -6.54
C SER A 53 1.07 2.06 -6.59
N ILE A 54 2.28 2.39 -6.12
CA ILE A 54 3.41 1.45 -6.06
C ILE A 54 3.12 0.33 -5.08
N ILE A 55 2.66 0.65 -3.87
CA ILE A 55 2.32 -0.33 -2.85
C ILE A 55 1.23 -1.27 -3.38
N LEU A 56 0.15 -0.71 -3.92
CA LEU A 56 -0.95 -1.49 -4.47
C LEU A 56 -0.46 -2.40 -5.59
N SER A 57 0.39 -1.91 -6.49
CA SER A 57 0.97 -2.69 -7.57
C SER A 57 1.79 -3.87 -7.04
N VAL A 58 2.72 -3.65 -6.11
CA VAL A 58 3.55 -4.72 -5.53
C VAL A 58 2.68 -5.76 -4.82
N LEU A 59 1.69 -5.32 -4.06
CA LEU A 59 0.78 -6.18 -3.32
C LEU A 59 -0.06 -7.03 -4.28
N LEU A 60 -0.61 -6.43 -5.34
CA LEU A 60 -1.34 -7.13 -6.40
C LEU A 60 -0.44 -8.11 -7.15
N THR A 61 0.80 -7.72 -7.47
CA THR A 61 1.76 -8.61 -8.13
C THR A 61 2.09 -9.81 -7.26
N VAL A 62 2.31 -9.62 -5.95
CA VAL A 62 2.57 -10.73 -5.02
C VAL A 62 1.36 -11.65 -4.93
N ILE A 63 0.14 -11.10 -4.79
CA ILE A 63 -1.10 -11.90 -4.77
C ILE A 63 -1.26 -12.67 -6.08
N LEU A 64 -1.21 -12.00 -7.23
CA LEU A 64 -1.37 -12.65 -8.53
C LEU A 64 -0.29 -13.70 -8.75
N ASN A 65 0.95 -13.46 -8.35
CA ASN A 65 2.03 -14.44 -8.45
C ASN A 65 1.75 -15.65 -7.56
N ILE A 66 1.26 -15.47 -6.33
CA ILE A 66 0.93 -16.60 -5.44
C ILE A 66 -0.27 -17.40 -5.95
N PHE A 67 -1.31 -16.76 -6.51
CA PHE A 67 -2.55 -17.44 -6.92
C PHE A 67 -2.54 -17.94 -8.38
N PHE A 68 -1.88 -17.22 -9.30
CA PHE A 68 -1.85 -17.54 -10.73
C PHE A 68 -0.57 -18.22 -11.18
N ARG A 69 0.53 -18.17 -10.40
CA ARG A 69 1.70 -18.98 -10.72
C ARG A 69 1.42 -20.41 -10.28
N ARG A 70 0.81 -21.16 -11.20
CA ARG A 70 0.82 -22.62 -11.15
C ARG A 70 2.29 -23.07 -11.20
N PRO A 71 2.69 -24.04 -10.36
CA PRO A 71 4.07 -24.51 -10.29
C PRO A 71 4.58 -24.99 -11.65
#